data_AF-A0A949MXB9-F1
#
_entry.id   AF-A0A949MXB9-F1
#
_cell.length_a   1.000
_cell.length_b   1.000
_cell.length_c   1.000
_cell.angle_alpha   90.00
_cell.angle_beta   90.00
_cell.angle_gamma   90.00
#
_symmetry.space_group_name_H-M   'P 1'
#
loop_
_entity.id
_entity.type
_entity.pdbx_description
1 polymer ?
#
loop_
_entity_poly.entity_id
_entity_poly.type
_entity_poly.pdbx_seq_one_letter_code
_entity_poly.pdbx_strand_id
1 'polypeptide(L)'
;MTFLQSFPHSPMIEELLSQYIKKTLSPERKERENVSARYEQLQKIFGDSAEIFQIGSYVRFTAIKPIHDLDVVWVLPDEVRIKKAINPENFTASGVLEELAQQLENEYKKIGERPSIEAQTHSVVIRFGKNLDFSIDVVPAFKTKEKNEFGSFIYLVPEGDPVRWIKSDPLGYIEVAKKLNEKNNSFRKITKFVKGWEKSRRKNYPLIELKSFHLENIVSDLLQKNPDLNCYEGIKKFYQSLSAYLIPQLRDRADGTRFIDDYLKDIDAFDKREIAELALLAQRTISEIESSSEKEDVIKLSERLADASDFGEEFIQKQGIAFVHKKDLLKLRVDGRVTGEERKRGSFREYLLKNAENRVRGLGRKIHYYLSNPRNIPDGAVLKWKVKNRISDYAKEHPRGEISNHATKNDPEVTAFRGQHYVDCYLVKDSKVLGIGRQYLIIEL
;
A
#
# COMPACT_ATOMS: atom_id res chain seq x y z
N MET A 1 -49.58 3.66 10.68
CA MET A 1 -48.88 3.01 11.80
C MET A 1 -48.14 1.80 11.29
N THR A 2 -46.83 1.96 11.08
CA THR A 2 -45.85 0.88 11.22
C THR A 2 -44.53 1.61 11.44
N PHE A 3 -44.20 1.83 12.71
CA PHE A 3 -42.83 2.20 13.06
C PHE A 3 -41.98 1.00 12.66
N LEU A 4 -41.28 1.09 11.55
CA LEU A 4 -40.12 0.24 11.28
C LEU A 4 -39.18 0.46 12.45
N GLN A 5 -39.21 -0.42 13.44
CA GLN A 5 -38.17 -0.48 14.46
C GLN A 5 -36.88 -0.74 13.72
N SER A 6 -36.05 0.30 13.59
CA SER A 6 -34.69 0.17 13.09
C SER A 6 -33.96 -0.82 13.99
N PHE A 7 -33.66 -2.01 13.47
CA PHE A 7 -32.66 -2.86 14.09
C PHE A 7 -31.37 -2.02 14.21
N PRO A 8 -30.71 -1.96 15.37
CA PRO A 8 -29.38 -1.39 15.39
C PRO A 8 -28.49 -2.37 14.61
N HIS A 9 -28.25 -2.10 13.33
CA HIS A 9 -27.36 -2.90 12.50
C HIS A 9 -25.90 -2.83 13.00
N SER A 10 -25.55 -1.79 13.76
CA SER A 10 -24.18 -1.52 14.22
C SER A 10 -23.54 -2.69 15.01
N PRO A 11 -24.17 -3.28 16.05
CA PRO A 11 -23.63 -4.48 16.71
C PRO A 11 -23.44 -5.70 15.78
N MET A 12 -24.37 -5.91 14.84
CA MET A 12 -24.26 -7.02 13.88
C MET A 12 -23.10 -6.79 12.91
N ILE A 13 -22.95 -5.58 12.39
CA ILE A 13 -21.87 -5.20 11.47
C ILE A 13 -20.51 -5.30 12.19
N GLU A 14 -20.42 -4.82 13.42
CA GLU A 14 -19.22 -4.94 14.26
C GLU A 14 -18.78 -6.40 14.42
N GLU A 15 -19.73 -7.31 14.66
CA GLU A 15 -19.45 -8.74 14.79
C GLU A 15 -19.01 -9.35 13.45
N LEU A 16 -19.69 -9.04 12.35
CA LEU A 16 -19.34 -9.53 11.01
C LEU A 16 -17.92 -9.10 10.61
N LEU A 17 -17.60 -7.82 10.78
CA LEU A 17 -16.26 -7.28 10.48
C LEU A 17 -15.20 -7.88 11.41
N SER A 18 -15.50 -8.03 12.70
CA SER A 18 -14.60 -8.67 13.66
C SER A 18 -14.31 -10.13 13.27
N GLN A 19 -15.31 -10.88 12.84
CA GLN A 19 -15.14 -12.26 12.36
C GLN A 19 -14.34 -12.32 11.07
N TYR A 20 -14.62 -11.44 10.11
CA TYR A 20 -13.84 -11.32 8.87
C TYR A 20 -12.36 -11.04 9.18
N ILE A 21 -12.06 -10.06 10.04
CA ILE A 21 -10.68 -9.71 10.41
C ILE A 21 -9.99 -10.87 11.12
N LYS A 22 -10.70 -11.58 12.01
CA LYS A 22 -10.14 -12.73 12.73
C LYS A 22 -9.84 -13.90 11.79
N LYS A 23 -10.76 -14.24 10.88
CA LYS A 23 -10.65 -15.41 9.99
C LYS A 23 -9.74 -15.16 8.79
N THR A 24 -9.85 -13.98 8.17
CA THR A 24 -9.26 -13.70 6.85
C THR A 24 -7.96 -12.92 6.95
N LEU A 25 -7.79 -12.07 7.97
CA LEU A 25 -6.67 -11.14 8.04
C LEU A 25 -5.69 -11.41 9.18
N SER A 26 -6.15 -11.96 10.31
CA SER A 26 -5.28 -12.15 11.47
C SER A 26 -4.40 -13.39 11.30
N PRO A 27 -3.10 -13.30 11.65
CA PRO A 27 -2.22 -14.46 11.64
C PRO A 27 -2.77 -15.63 12.45
N GLU A 28 -2.57 -16.83 11.94
CA GLU A 28 -3.00 -18.08 12.58
C GLU A 28 -2.02 -18.53 13.65
N ARG A 29 -2.43 -19.49 14.48
CA ARG A 29 -1.60 -20.02 15.56
C ARG A 29 -0.28 -20.59 15.04
N LYS A 30 -0.34 -21.40 13.97
CA LYS A 30 0.83 -22.03 13.35
C LYS A 30 1.83 -21.00 12.83
N GLU A 31 1.35 -19.90 12.25
CA GLU A 31 2.22 -18.81 11.77
C GLU A 31 2.97 -18.16 12.93
N ARG A 32 2.26 -17.86 14.04
CA ARG A 32 2.89 -17.29 15.25
C ARG A 32 3.90 -18.23 15.88
N GLU A 33 3.60 -19.52 15.96
CA GLU A 33 4.53 -20.55 16.46
C GLU A 33 5.79 -20.62 15.60
N ASN A 34 5.67 -20.52 14.28
CA ASN A 34 6.82 -20.46 13.37
C ASN A 34 7.65 -19.19 13.58
N VAL A 35 7.02 -18.02 13.72
CA VAL A 35 7.73 -16.76 13.99
C VAL A 35 8.48 -16.83 15.32
N SER A 36 7.85 -17.35 16.38
CA SER A 36 8.51 -17.54 17.68
C SER A 36 9.71 -18.47 17.58
N ALA A 37 9.57 -19.63 16.93
CA ALA A 37 10.67 -20.58 16.77
C ALA A 37 11.85 -19.99 15.99
N ARG A 38 11.59 -19.19 14.94
CA ARG A 38 12.64 -18.53 14.15
C ARG A 38 13.31 -17.40 14.92
N TYR A 39 12.57 -16.66 15.73
CA TYR A 39 13.15 -15.65 16.60
C TYR A 39 14.03 -16.27 17.70
N GLU A 40 13.59 -17.35 18.33
CA GLU A 40 14.38 -18.09 19.34
C GLU A 40 15.69 -18.64 18.75
N GLN A 41 15.65 -19.13 17.50
CA GLN A 41 16.86 -19.54 16.79
C GLN A 41 17.81 -18.37 16.53
N LEU A 42 17.27 -17.22 16.12
CA LEU A 42 18.07 -16.00 15.92
C LEU A 42 18.72 -15.54 17.23
N GLN A 43 17.99 -15.57 18.35
CA GLN A 43 18.55 -15.26 19.68
C GLN A 43 19.74 -16.16 20.03
N LYS A 44 19.63 -17.47 19.77
CA LYS A 44 20.74 -18.42 20.00
C LYS A 44 21.95 -18.14 19.12
N ILE A 45 21.75 -17.70 17.87
CA ILE A 45 22.81 -17.33 16.93
C ILE A 45 23.57 -16.08 17.40
N PHE A 46 22.84 -15.08 17.88
CA PHE A 46 23.45 -13.86 18.43
C PHE A 46 24.09 -14.08 19.81
N GLY A 47 23.58 -15.03 20.59
CA GLY A 47 24.05 -15.37 21.93
C GLY A 47 23.52 -14.43 23.02
N ASP A 48 23.62 -14.87 24.28
CA ASP A 48 22.95 -14.23 25.42
C ASP A 48 23.44 -12.80 25.74
N SER A 49 24.66 -12.46 25.32
CA SER A 49 25.23 -11.12 25.54
C SER A 49 24.73 -10.07 24.54
N ALA A 50 24.11 -10.50 23.43
CA ALA A 50 23.63 -9.59 22.41
C ALA A 50 22.26 -9.02 22.78
N GLU A 51 22.12 -7.70 22.66
CA GLU A 51 20.82 -7.06 22.82
C GLU A 51 20.07 -7.06 21.49
N ILE A 52 19.10 -7.97 21.37
CA ILE A 52 18.16 -8.01 20.24
C ILE A 52 16.70 -8.00 20.72
N PHE A 53 15.82 -7.32 19.98
CA PHE A 53 14.40 -7.28 20.30
C PHE A 53 13.53 -7.11 19.06
N GLN A 54 12.34 -7.71 19.08
CA GLN A 54 11.36 -7.63 18.00
C GLN A 54 10.72 -6.23 17.94
N ILE A 55 10.55 -5.73 16.72
CA ILE A 55 9.86 -4.47 16.45
C ILE A 55 8.79 -4.67 15.36
N GLY A 56 8.33 -3.58 14.74
CA GLY A 56 7.49 -3.69 13.55
C GLY A 56 6.05 -4.13 13.83
N SER A 57 5.37 -4.55 12.77
CA SER A 57 3.92 -4.80 12.82
C SER A 57 3.54 -6.07 13.60
N TYR A 58 4.47 -7.03 13.71
CA TYR A 58 4.24 -8.30 14.40
C TYR A 58 3.98 -8.09 15.89
N VAL A 59 4.90 -7.43 16.61
CA VAL A 59 4.75 -7.17 18.05
C VAL A 59 3.73 -6.09 18.40
N ARG A 60 3.36 -5.23 17.46
CA ARG A 60 2.21 -4.33 17.59
C ARG A 60 0.87 -5.05 17.41
N PHE A 61 0.91 -6.33 17.00
CA PHE A 61 -0.23 -7.17 16.65
C PHE A 61 -1.09 -6.57 15.52
N THR A 62 -0.45 -5.86 14.61
CA THR A 62 -1.06 -5.23 13.43
C THR A 62 -0.62 -5.88 12.11
N ALA A 63 0.21 -6.92 12.17
CA ALA A 63 0.52 -7.79 11.03
C ALA A 63 -0.76 -8.50 10.52
N ILE A 64 -0.86 -8.66 9.20
CA ILE A 64 -1.91 -9.44 8.53
C ILE A 64 -1.34 -10.74 7.96
N LYS A 65 -2.21 -11.72 7.66
CA LYS A 65 -1.79 -13.01 7.10
C LYS A 65 -1.60 -13.00 5.57
N PRO A 66 -0.69 -13.82 5.02
CA PRO A 66 0.34 -14.53 5.78
C PRO A 66 1.37 -13.56 6.36
N ILE A 67 2.03 -13.93 7.46
CA ILE A 67 3.15 -13.14 8.00
C ILE A 67 4.34 -13.27 7.04
N HIS A 68 4.74 -12.16 6.42
CA HIS A 68 5.82 -12.12 5.44
C HIS A 68 7.19 -11.88 6.09
N ASP A 69 7.23 -11.09 7.15
CA ASP A 69 8.44 -10.55 7.75
C ASP A 69 8.32 -10.43 9.28
N LEU A 70 9.44 -10.64 9.96
CA LEU A 70 9.65 -10.28 11.36
C LEU A 70 10.79 -9.26 11.44
N ASP A 71 10.47 -8.04 11.87
CA ASP A 71 11.48 -7.02 12.12
C ASP A 71 12.15 -7.23 13.48
N VAL A 72 13.48 -7.25 13.51
CA VAL A 72 14.30 -7.41 14.72
C VAL A 72 15.36 -6.32 14.76
N VAL A 73 15.44 -5.59 15.86
CA VAL A 73 16.58 -4.70 16.11
C VAL A 73 17.71 -5.50 16.74
N TRP A 74 18.91 -5.32 16.23
CA TRP A 74 20.15 -5.67 16.90
C TRP A 74 20.86 -4.40 17.37
N VAL A 75 20.98 -4.22 18.67
CA VAL A 75 21.71 -3.08 19.24
C VAL A 75 23.21 -3.34 19.10
N LEU A 76 23.88 -2.46 18.38
CA LEU A 76 25.31 -2.56 18.12
C LEU A 76 26.09 -2.43 19.44
N PRO A 77 27.03 -3.36 19.71
CA PRO A 77 27.90 -3.29 20.88
C PRO A 77 28.72 -1.99 20.94
N ASP A 78 29.13 -1.58 22.14
CA ASP A 78 29.92 -0.35 22.34
C ASP A 78 31.27 -0.40 21.60
N GLU A 79 31.85 -1.59 21.37
CA GLU A 79 33.06 -1.76 20.56
C GLU A 79 32.88 -1.27 19.12
N VAL A 80 31.68 -1.46 18.55
CA VAL A 80 31.35 -0.95 17.21
C VAL A 80 31.28 0.57 17.21
N ARG A 81 30.80 1.18 18.30
CA ARG A 81 30.82 2.65 18.48
C ARG A 81 32.24 3.18 18.60
N ILE A 82 33.12 2.46 19.29
CA ILE A 82 34.54 2.80 19.39
C ILE A 82 35.21 2.74 18.02
N LYS A 83 34.97 1.67 17.24
CA LYS A 83 35.47 1.56 15.85
C LYS A 83 35.01 2.75 14.99
N LYS A 84 33.72 3.11 15.07
CA LYS A 84 33.16 4.29 14.39
C LYS A 84 33.85 5.59 14.82
N ALA A 85 34.19 5.74 16.10
CA ALA A 85 34.85 6.94 16.61
C ALA A 85 36.32 7.04 16.18
N ILE A 86 37.04 5.90 16.11
CA ILE A 86 38.44 5.85 15.72
C ILE A 86 38.62 6.07 14.21
N ASN A 87 37.75 5.48 13.39
CA ASN A 87 37.85 5.55 11.94
C ASN A 87 36.49 5.88 11.29
N PRO A 88 36.01 7.13 11.44
CA PRO A 88 34.68 7.53 10.98
C PRO A 88 34.52 7.48 9.46
N GLU A 89 35.59 7.73 8.70
CA GLU A 89 35.55 7.77 7.23
C GLU A 89 35.33 6.39 6.62
N ASN A 90 35.83 5.33 7.26
CA ASN A 90 35.65 3.95 6.82
C ASN A 90 34.41 3.27 7.45
N PHE A 91 33.73 3.92 8.39
CA PHE A 91 32.56 3.35 9.05
C PHE A 91 31.26 3.73 8.32
N THR A 92 30.87 2.89 7.36
CA THR A 92 29.62 3.08 6.61
C THR A 92 28.51 2.18 7.15
N ALA A 93 27.26 2.63 7.04
CA ALA A 93 26.10 1.81 7.38
C ALA A 93 26.02 0.54 6.52
N SER A 94 26.33 0.66 5.22
CA SER A 94 26.41 -0.49 4.30
C SER A 94 27.46 -1.51 4.72
N GLY A 95 28.65 -1.07 5.15
CA GLY A 95 29.68 -1.98 5.65
C GLY A 95 29.24 -2.76 6.89
N VAL A 96 28.53 -2.12 7.83
CA VAL A 96 27.95 -2.81 9.01
C VAL A 96 26.94 -3.87 8.60
N LEU A 97 26.10 -3.59 7.59
CA LEU A 97 25.10 -4.53 7.09
C LEU A 97 25.75 -5.71 6.36
N GLU A 98 26.78 -5.47 5.56
CA GLU A 98 27.56 -6.52 4.88
C GLU A 98 28.30 -7.43 5.88
N GLU A 99 28.95 -6.85 6.89
CA GLU A 99 29.61 -7.60 7.96
C GLU A 99 28.60 -8.48 8.72
N LEU A 100 27.43 -7.92 9.08
CA LEU A 100 26.36 -8.64 9.75
C LEU A 100 25.83 -9.79 8.88
N ALA A 101 25.60 -9.56 7.58
CA ALA A 101 25.15 -10.59 6.66
C ALA A 101 26.14 -11.75 6.59
N GLN A 102 27.44 -11.44 6.46
CA GLN A 102 28.49 -12.47 6.43
C GLN A 102 28.58 -13.25 7.74
N GLN A 103 28.45 -12.57 8.88
CA GLN A 103 28.43 -13.21 10.20
C GLN A 103 27.24 -14.15 10.34
N LEU A 104 26.03 -13.68 10.04
CA LEU A 104 24.82 -14.50 10.11
C LEU A 104 24.93 -15.72 9.20
N GLU A 105 25.43 -15.55 7.97
CA GLU A 105 25.63 -16.66 7.05
C GLU A 105 26.55 -17.73 7.65
N ASN A 106 27.64 -17.32 8.29
CA ASN A 106 28.57 -18.23 8.94
C ASN A 106 27.95 -18.94 10.17
N GLU A 107 27.17 -18.23 11.00
CA GLU A 107 26.53 -18.84 12.18
C GLU A 107 25.41 -19.80 11.79
N TYR A 108 24.56 -19.44 10.83
CA TYR A 108 23.57 -20.37 10.28
C TYR A 108 24.25 -21.59 9.65
N LYS A 109 25.42 -21.40 9.01
CA LYS A 109 26.18 -22.50 8.42
C LYS A 109 26.60 -23.54 9.45
N LYS A 110 27.04 -23.10 10.64
CA LYS A 110 27.49 -23.96 11.75
C LYS A 110 26.39 -24.86 12.30
N ILE A 111 25.14 -24.38 12.31
CA ILE A 111 23.98 -25.16 12.78
C ILE A 111 23.31 -25.99 11.68
N GLY A 112 23.95 -26.11 10.51
CA GLY A 112 23.47 -26.93 9.40
C GLY A 112 22.35 -26.28 8.55
N GLU A 113 21.99 -25.02 8.82
CA GLU A 113 21.02 -24.29 8.01
C GLU A 113 21.72 -23.45 6.93
N ARG A 114 20.99 -23.14 5.85
CA ARG A 114 21.47 -22.35 4.70
C ARG A 114 20.35 -21.42 4.19
N PRO A 115 19.84 -20.49 5.01
CA PRO A 115 18.88 -19.49 4.54
C PRO A 115 19.53 -18.55 3.51
N SER A 116 18.71 -17.89 2.69
CA SER A 116 19.18 -16.77 1.86
C SER A 116 19.35 -15.55 2.78
N ILE A 117 20.54 -14.95 2.79
CA ILE A 117 20.87 -13.80 3.65
C ILE A 117 21.39 -12.69 2.74
N GLU A 118 20.73 -11.54 2.78
CA GLU A 118 21.03 -10.42 1.89
C GLU A 118 21.04 -9.10 2.68
N ALA A 119 22.12 -8.34 2.56
CA ALA A 119 22.16 -6.96 3.06
C ALA A 119 21.33 -6.05 2.16
N GLN A 120 20.45 -5.24 2.76
CA GLN A 120 19.64 -4.23 2.08
C GLN A 120 20.02 -2.83 2.58
N THR A 121 19.24 -1.80 2.24
CA THR A 121 19.52 -0.42 2.67
C THR A 121 19.17 -0.15 4.14
N HIS A 122 18.28 -0.96 4.74
CA HIS A 122 17.77 -0.75 6.11
C HIS A 122 18.04 -1.94 7.05
N SER A 123 18.23 -3.13 6.52
CA SER A 123 18.29 -4.37 7.30
C SER A 123 19.13 -5.43 6.58
N VAL A 124 19.50 -6.48 7.30
CA VAL A 124 19.92 -7.76 6.73
C VAL A 124 18.71 -8.69 6.74
N VAL A 125 18.30 -9.13 5.56
CA VAL A 125 17.11 -9.98 5.39
C VAL A 125 17.53 -11.44 5.34
N ILE A 126 16.96 -12.25 6.24
CA ILE A 126 17.15 -13.70 6.33
C ILE A 126 15.88 -14.37 5.83
N ARG A 127 15.93 -15.09 4.70
CA ARG A 127 14.78 -15.79 4.09
C ARG A 127 14.85 -17.29 4.32
N PHE A 128 13.74 -17.87 4.77
CA PHE A 128 13.65 -19.29 5.15
C PHE A 128 12.78 -20.12 4.20
N GLY A 129 13.10 -21.41 4.09
CA GLY A 129 12.29 -22.41 3.39
C GLY A 129 12.46 -22.42 1.87
N LYS A 130 11.90 -23.45 1.20
CA LYS A 130 12.02 -23.64 -0.26
C LYS A 130 11.36 -22.53 -1.08
N ASN A 131 10.30 -21.92 -0.53
CA ASN A 131 9.55 -20.86 -1.20
C ASN A 131 9.96 -19.44 -0.76
N LEU A 132 10.81 -19.30 0.26
CA LEU A 132 11.26 -18.01 0.79
C LEU A 132 10.10 -17.09 1.27
N ASP A 133 8.98 -17.68 1.69
CA ASP A 133 7.72 -16.98 1.99
C ASP A 133 7.76 -16.13 3.28
N PHE A 134 8.74 -16.39 4.15
CA PHE A 134 8.95 -15.69 5.43
C PHE A 134 10.39 -15.19 5.55
N SER A 135 10.58 -13.94 6.01
CA SER A 135 11.87 -13.36 6.35
C SER A 135 11.98 -12.86 7.79
N ILE A 136 13.21 -12.77 8.29
CA ILE A 136 13.55 -11.92 9.42
C ILE A 136 14.43 -10.78 8.92
N ASP A 137 14.01 -9.56 9.21
CA ASP A 137 14.71 -8.34 8.84
C ASP A 137 15.47 -7.82 10.06
N VAL A 138 16.79 -8.02 10.08
CA VAL A 138 17.65 -7.61 11.20
C VAL A 138 18.17 -6.20 10.95
N VAL A 139 17.71 -5.25 11.76
CA VAL A 139 18.06 -3.83 11.68
C VAL A 139 19.15 -3.52 12.72
N PRO A 140 20.39 -3.22 12.32
CA PRO A 140 21.41 -2.77 13.25
C PRO A 140 21.07 -1.38 13.78
N ALA A 141 21.26 -1.15 15.08
CA ALA A 141 20.87 0.11 15.72
C ALA A 141 21.92 0.59 16.73
N PHE A 142 22.21 1.89 16.71
CA PHE A 142 22.90 2.53 17.83
C PHE A 142 21.90 3.05 18.86
N LYS A 143 22.06 2.64 20.11
CA LYS A 143 21.32 3.22 21.24
C LYS A 143 21.82 4.65 21.49
N THR A 144 20.90 5.62 21.54
CA THR A 144 21.24 7.02 21.87
C THR A 144 21.06 7.29 23.36
N LYS A 145 21.41 8.51 23.81
CA LYS A 145 21.10 8.98 25.17
C LYS A 145 19.69 9.58 25.29
N GLU A 146 19.03 9.86 24.17
CA GLU A 146 17.70 10.45 24.14
C GLU A 146 16.65 9.39 24.49
N LYS A 147 15.58 9.82 25.15
CA LYS A 147 14.45 8.97 25.52
C LYS A 147 13.14 9.59 25.06
N ASN A 148 12.20 8.73 24.67
CA ASN A 148 10.83 9.12 24.35
C ASN A 148 10.01 9.39 25.63
N GLU A 149 8.74 9.76 25.45
CA GLU A 149 7.80 10.06 26.54
C GLU A 149 7.46 8.86 27.44
N PHE A 150 7.85 7.64 27.04
CA PHE A 150 7.69 6.41 27.82
C PHE A 150 8.99 5.96 28.50
N GLY A 151 10.05 6.78 28.45
CA GLY A 151 11.35 6.46 29.05
C GLY A 151 12.17 5.43 28.26
N SER A 152 11.73 5.04 27.06
CA SER A 152 12.48 4.15 26.16
C SER A 152 13.48 4.94 25.33
N PHE A 153 14.63 4.35 25.00
CA PHE A 153 15.66 5.02 24.22
C PHE A 153 15.23 5.26 22.76
N ILE A 154 15.68 6.39 22.21
CA ILE A 154 15.71 6.63 20.76
C ILE A 154 16.93 5.89 20.18
N TYR A 155 16.78 5.32 18.99
CA TYR A 155 17.82 4.59 18.28
C TYR A 155 18.23 5.31 17.00
N LEU A 156 19.45 5.05 16.52
CA LEU A 156 19.86 5.37 15.16
C LEU A 156 19.88 4.10 14.31
N VAL A 157 19.14 4.07 13.21
CA VAL A 157 19.04 2.93 12.28
C VAL A 157 19.47 3.36 10.87
N PRO A 158 19.98 2.45 10.02
CA PRO A 158 20.40 2.78 8.66
C PRO A 158 19.17 2.97 7.76
N GLU A 159 19.07 4.04 6.96
CA GLU A 159 17.99 4.23 5.99
C GLU A 159 18.44 5.14 4.83
N GLY A 160 17.78 5.02 3.68
CA GLY A 160 17.92 5.94 2.55
C GLY A 160 18.90 5.48 1.47
N ASP A 161 19.05 6.31 0.45
CA ASP A 161 20.02 6.15 -0.63
C ASP A 161 20.67 7.52 -0.92
N PRO A 162 21.94 7.76 -0.54
CA PRO A 162 22.85 6.82 0.14
C PRO A 162 22.40 6.50 1.58
N VAL A 163 22.78 5.33 2.09
CA VAL A 163 22.38 4.83 3.42
C VAL A 163 23.00 5.70 4.53
N ARG A 164 22.15 6.22 5.43
CA ARG A 164 22.54 7.09 6.56
C ARG A 164 21.92 6.60 7.86
N TRP A 165 22.56 6.95 8.98
CA TRP A 165 22.02 6.72 10.32
C TRP A 165 20.96 7.78 10.65
N ILE A 166 19.71 7.36 10.86
CA ILE A 166 18.58 8.23 11.17
C ILE A 166 17.95 7.87 12.51
N LYS A 167 17.31 8.83 13.18
CA LYS A 167 16.57 8.58 14.43
C LYS A 167 15.35 7.68 14.19
N SER A 168 15.08 6.78 15.12
CA SER A 168 13.91 5.90 15.15
C SER A 168 13.46 5.60 16.58
N ASP A 169 12.15 5.50 16.78
CA ASP A 169 11.49 5.23 18.08
C ASP A 169 10.64 3.94 18.00
N PRO A 170 11.25 2.77 17.73
CA PRO A 170 10.49 1.54 17.51
C PRO A 170 9.69 1.13 18.76
N LEU A 171 10.25 1.33 19.95
CA LEU A 171 9.61 0.99 21.23
C LEU A 171 8.43 1.92 21.55
N GLY A 172 8.52 3.21 21.20
CA GLY A 172 7.38 4.12 21.37
C GLY A 172 6.22 3.82 20.44
N TYR A 173 6.46 3.41 19.19
CA TYR A 173 5.38 2.93 18.31
C TYR A 173 4.68 1.69 18.89
N ILE A 174 5.42 0.79 19.56
CA ILE A 174 4.84 -0.36 20.26
C ILE A 174 3.95 0.08 21.43
N GLU A 175 4.44 1.00 22.25
CA GLU A 175 3.70 1.48 23.42
C GLU A 175 2.43 2.26 23.03
N VAL A 176 2.48 3.08 21.98
CA VAL A 176 1.29 3.76 21.43
C VAL A 176 0.25 2.74 20.95
N ALA A 177 0.67 1.76 20.14
CA ALA A 177 -0.22 0.72 19.62
C ALA A 177 -0.86 -0.09 20.76
N LYS A 178 -0.09 -0.41 21.80
CA LYS A 178 -0.56 -1.09 23.00
C LYS A 178 -1.60 -0.25 23.74
N LYS A 179 -1.28 1.00 24.11
CA LYS A 179 -2.18 1.89 24.84
C LYS A 179 -3.49 2.18 24.10
N LEU A 180 -3.42 2.41 22.79
CA LEU A 180 -4.62 2.60 21.97
C LEU A 180 -5.52 1.36 22.00
N ASN A 181 -4.93 0.17 21.86
CA ASN A 181 -5.70 -1.06 21.87
C ASN A 181 -6.24 -1.43 23.27
N GLU A 182 -5.52 -1.12 24.34
CA GLU A 182 -5.97 -1.32 25.73
C GLU A 182 -7.14 -0.39 26.06
N LYS A 183 -7.10 0.86 25.58
CA LYS A 183 -8.21 1.81 25.73
C LYS A 183 -9.45 1.34 24.96
N ASN A 184 -9.25 0.87 23.74
CA ASN A 184 -10.31 0.35 22.90
C ASN A 184 -9.75 -0.72 21.96
N ASN A 185 -10.25 -1.95 22.08
CA ASN A 185 -9.80 -3.14 21.32
C ASN A 185 -9.98 -3.03 19.78
N SER A 186 -10.40 -1.88 19.28
CA SER A 186 -10.61 -1.58 17.86
C SER A 186 -9.32 -1.25 17.12
N PHE A 187 -8.27 -0.69 17.76
CA PHE A 187 -7.05 -0.25 17.06
C PHE A 187 -6.44 -1.34 16.19
N ARG A 188 -6.18 -2.53 16.75
CA ARG A 188 -5.59 -3.64 16.00
C ARG A 188 -6.52 -4.17 14.92
N LYS A 189 -7.84 -4.19 15.19
CA LYS A 189 -8.85 -4.66 14.23
C LYS A 189 -8.91 -3.74 13.01
N ILE A 190 -9.08 -2.43 13.24
CA ILE A 190 -9.15 -1.41 12.18
C ILE A 190 -7.84 -1.41 11.38
N THR A 191 -6.69 -1.44 12.06
CA THR A 191 -5.39 -1.47 11.38
C THR A 191 -5.25 -2.68 10.44
N LYS A 192 -5.64 -3.88 10.90
CA LYS A 192 -5.62 -5.07 10.05
C LYS A 192 -6.59 -4.93 8.88
N PHE A 193 -7.80 -4.43 9.13
CA PHE A 193 -8.79 -4.19 8.09
C PHE A 193 -8.25 -3.28 6.98
N VAL A 194 -7.70 -2.11 7.33
CA VAL A 194 -7.21 -1.14 6.33
C VAL A 194 -5.99 -1.68 5.56
N LYS A 195 -5.11 -2.46 6.21
CA LYS A 195 -4.00 -3.17 5.53
C LYS A 195 -4.53 -4.25 4.58
N GLY A 196 -5.59 -4.97 4.99
CA GLY A 196 -6.28 -5.95 4.15
C GLY A 196 -6.94 -5.32 2.93
N TRP A 197 -7.64 -4.20 3.13
CA TRP A 197 -8.21 -3.39 2.07
C TRP A 197 -7.14 -2.92 1.08
N GLU A 198 -6.03 -2.37 1.56
CA GLU A 198 -4.91 -1.94 0.70
C GLU A 198 -4.32 -3.12 -0.08
N LYS A 199 -4.14 -4.28 0.58
CA LYS A 199 -3.67 -5.51 -0.07
C LYS A 199 -4.63 -5.96 -1.17
N SER A 200 -5.94 -5.88 -0.97
CA SER A 200 -6.90 -6.23 -2.03
C SER A 200 -6.92 -5.18 -3.14
N ARG A 201 -6.92 -3.90 -2.80
CA ARG A 201 -6.85 -2.77 -3.74
C ARG A 201 -5.65 -2.92 -4.67
N ARG A 202 -4.47 -3.25 -4.15
CA ARG A 202 -3.24 -3.45 -4.93
C ARG A 202 -3.32 -4.59 -5.93
N LYS A 203 -4.17 -5.60 -5.71
CA LYS A 203 -4.40 -6.63 -6.74
C LYS A 203 -4.94 -5.99 -8.00
N ASN A 204 -5.85 -5.02 -7.87
CA ASN A 204 -6.54 -4.34 -8.98
C ASN A 204 -5.78 -3.11 -9.49
N TYR A 205 -5.07 -2.41 -8.59
CA TYR A 205 -4.37 -1.16 -8.85
C TYR A 205 -2.88 -1.25 -8.41
N PRO A 206 -2.06 -2.09 -9.08
CA PRO A 206 -0.74 -2.49 -8.58
C PRO A 206 0.33 -1.39 -8.64
N LEU A 207 0.09 -0.31 -9.40
CA LEU A 207 1.01 0.81 -9.54
C LEU A 207 1.08 1.69 -8.29
N ILE A 208 -0.02 1.75 -7.55
CA ILE A 208 -0.19 2.66 -6.42
C ILE A 208 -0.05 1.87 -5.13
N GLU A 209 0.78 2.33 -4.21
CA GLU A 209 1.06 1.63 -2.96
C GLU A 209 1.03 2.60 -1.78
N LEU A 210 0.13 2.35 -0.84
CA LEU A 210 0.18 2.97 0.48
C LEU A 210 0.96 2.04 1.41
N LYS A 211 2.00 2.58 2.06
CA LYS A 211 2.82 1.81 3.00
C LYS A 211 1.95 1.36 4.19
N SER A 212 2.07 0.09 4.60
CA SER A 212 1.35 -0.46 5.75
C SER A 212 1.57 0.32 7.04
N PHE A 213 2.79 0.85 7.25
CA PHE A 213 3.12 1.70 8.39
C PHE A 213 2.42 3.05 8.36
N HIS A 214 2.23 3.64 7.17
CA HIS A 214 1.44 4.85 7.00
C HIS A 214 -0.03 4.61 7.39
N LEU A 215 -0.65 3.55 6.86
CA LEU A 215 -2.04 3.20 7.17
C LEU A 215 -2.28 2.99 8.67
N GLU A 216 -1.35 2.32 9.35
CA GLU A 216 -1.40 2.12 10.80
C GLU A 216 -1.35 3.45 11.57
N ASN A 217 -0.53 4.40 11.13
CA ASN A 217 -0.44 5.71 11.77
C ASN A 217 -1.63 6.62 11.46
N ILE A 218 -2.30 6.48 10.30
CA ILE A 218 -3.62 7.09 10.08
C ILE A 218 -4.61 6.59 11.13
N VAL A 219 -4.69 5.26 11.32
CA VAL A 219 -5.60 4.66 12.33
C VAL A 219 -5.24 5.14 13.75
N SER A 220 -3.94 5.22 14.05
CA SER A 220 -3.45 5.76 15.33
C SER A 220 -3.91 7.19 15.55
N ASP A 221 -3.70 8.09 14.59
CA ASP A 221 -4.10 9.50 14.68
C ASP A 221 -5.64 9.65 14.79
N LEU A 222 -6.40 8.85 14.04
CA LEU A 222 -7.86 8.84 14.11
C LEU A 222 -8.37 8.42 15.49
N LEU A 223 -7.82 7.36 16.09
CA LEU A 223 -8.25 6.89 17.41
C LEU A 223 -7.71 7.72 18.57
N GLN A 224 -6.57 8.40 18.41
CA GLN A 224 -6.15 9.41 19.38
C GLN A 224 -7.14 10.57 19.44
N LYS A 225 -7.65 11.01 18.28
CA LYS A 225 -8.68 12.07 18.17
C LYS A 225 -10.09 11.60 18.52
N ASN A 226 -10.37 10.30 18.36
CA ASN A 226 -11.69 9.70 18.56
C ASN A 226 -11.56 8.36 19.31
N PRO A 227 -11.28 8.38 20.63
CA PRO A 227 -10.87 7.19 21.37
C PRO A 227 -11.96 6.13 21.54
N ASP A 228 -13.23 6.52 21.42
CA ASP A 228 -14.37 5.66 21.74
C ASP A 228 -14.92 4.92 20.51
N LEU A 229 -14.37 5.15 19.31
CA LEU A 229 -14.86 4.50 18.09
C LEU A 229 -14.67 2.99 18.14
N ASN A 230 -15.74 2.23 17.92
CA ASN A 230 -15.64 0.79 17.71
C ASN A 230 -14.98 0.46 16.35
N CYS A 231 -14.83 -0.82 16.01
CA CYS A 231 -14.14 -1.21 14.78
C CYS A 231 -14.87 -0.71 13.54
N TYR A 232 -16.19 -0.87 13.48
CA TYR A 232 -17.01 -0.40 12.36
C TYR A 232 -16.93 1.11 12.19
N GLU A 233 -17.12 1.88 13.27
CA GLU A 233 -17.05 3.34 13.27
C GLU A 233 -15.65 3.84 12.89
N GLY A 234 -14.60 3.17 13.36
CA GLY A 234 -13.23 3.48 12.98
C GLY A 234 -12.93 3.22 11.50
N ILE A 235 -13.46 2.13 10.93
CA ILE A 235 -13.37 1.86 9.48
C ILE A 235 -14.14 2.92 8.68
N LYS A 236 -15.34 3.30 9.12
CA LYS A 236 -16.11 4.39 8.52
C LYS A 236 -15.32 5.71 8.55
N LYS A 237 -14.76 6.06 9.71
CA LYS A 237 -13.95 7.27 9.89
C LYS A 237 -12.68 7.25 9.03
N PHE A 238 -12.04 6.10 8.88
CA PHE A 238 -10.90 5.91 7.99
C PHE A 238 -11.26 6.30 6.55
N TYR A 239 -12.31 5.71 5.97
CA TYR A 239 -12.69 6.02 4.59
C TYR A 239 -13.15 7.48 4.40
N GLN A 240 -13.82 8.06 5.39
CA GLN A 240 -14.19 9.48 5.38
C GLN A 240 -12.98 10.42 5.37
N SER A 241 -11.88 10.01 6.01
CA SER A 241 -10.72 10.87 6.24
C SER A 241 -9.56 10.57 5.30
N LEU A 242 -9.55 9.42 4.61
CA LEU A 242 -8.39 8.92 3.85
C LEU A 242 -7.86 9.94 2.85
N SER A 243 -8.72 10.68 2.15
CA SER A 243 -8.30 11.70 1.18
C SER A 243 -7.43 12.79 1.81
N ALA A 244 -7.71 13.17 3.06
CA ALA A 244 -6.91 14.15 3.79
C ALA A 244 -5.51 13.62 4.09
N TYR A 245 -5.36 12.31 4.34
CA TYR A 245 -4.07 11.63 4.61
C TYR A 245 -3.28 11.27 3.34
N LEU A 246 -3.67 11.74 2.16
CA LEU A 246 -2.88 11.57 0.92
C LEU A 246 -1.87 12.71 0.69
N ILE A 247 -1.65 13.52 1.72
CA ILE A 247 -0.66 14.60 1.77
C ILE A 247 0.17 14.39 3.05
N PRO A 248 1.51 14.49 2.97
CA PRO A 248 2.38 14.31 4.14
C PRO A 248 1.95 15.18 5.32
N GLN A 249 1.64 14.56 6.45
CA GLN A 249 1.22 15.27 7.65
C GLN A 249 1.52 14.53 8.96
N LEU A 250 1.84 13.23 8.91
CA LEU A 250 2.07 12.42 10.09
C LEU A 250 3.54 12.52 10.50
N ARG A 251 3.79 13.22 11.62
CA ARG A 251 5.15 13.45 12.13
C ARG A 251 5.78 12.15 12.63
N ASP A 252 7.07 11.99 12.35
CA ASP A 252 7.84 10.90 12.96
C ASP A 252 8.05 11.16 14.46
N ARG A 253 7.95 10.09 15.26
CA ARG A 253 8.07 10.16 16.72
C ARG A 253 9.49 10.48 17.20
N ALA A 254 10.51 10.00 16.48
CA ALA A 254 11.91 10.19 16.83
C ALA A 254 12.49 11.49 16.24
N ASP A 255 11.89 11.99 15.15
CA ASP A 255 12.27 13.22 14.49
C ASP A 255 11.04 14.01 14.01
N GLY A 256 10.58 14.95 14.84
CA GLY A 256 9.43 15.82 14.54
C GLY A 256 9.63 16.76 13.35
N THR A 257 10.81 16.84 12.75
CA THR A 257 11.03 17.61 11.51
C THR A 257 10.62 16.83 10.26
N ARG A 258 10.53 15.50 10.36
CA ARG A 258 10.20 14.58 9.26
C ARG A 258 8.74 14.14 9.31
N PHE A 259 8.27 13.63 8.18
CA PHE A 259 6.97 12.97 8.09
C PHE A 259 7.15 11.51 7.67
N ILE A 260 6.49 10.58 8.36
CA ILE A 260 6.56 9.14 8.01
C ILE A 260 5.90 8.83 6.66
N ASP A 261 5.04 9.74 6.20
CA ASP A 261 4.28 9.71 4.98
C ASP A 261 4.87 10.63 3.89
N ASP A 262 6.13 11.05 4.03
CA ASP A 262 6.83 11.87 3.02
C ASP A 262 6.89 11.22 1.62
N TYR A 263 6.86 9.89 1.54
CA TYR A 263 6.83 9.15 0.27
C TYR A 263 5.58 9.46 -0.57
N LEU A 264 4.53 10.05 0.02
CA LEU A 264 3.36 10.50 -0.73
C LEU A 264 3.71 11.64 -1.71
N LYS A 265 4.85 12.33 -1.54
CA LYS A 265 5.32 13.35 -2.50
C LYS A 265 5.62 12.76 -3.88
N ASP A 266 6.02 11.49 -3.91
CA ASP A 266 6.38 10.76 -5.13
C ASP A 266 5.16 10.10 -5.81
N ILE A 267 3.99 10.15 -5.18
CA ILE A 267 2.73 9.65 -5.75
C ILE A 267 2.04 10.77 -6.54
N ASP A 268 1.70 10.48 -7.79
CA ASP A 268 1.03 11.42 -8.68
C ASP A 268 -0.36 11.86 -8.16
N ALA A 269 -0.76 13.08 -8.50
CA ALA A 269 -2.03 13.65 -8.04
C ALA A 269 -3.25 12.84 -8.53
N PHE A 270 -3.20 12.26 -9.72
CA PHE A 270 -4.30 11.44 -10.22
C PHE A 270 -4.36 10.06 -9.54
N ASP A 271 -3.23 9.49 -9.15
CA ASP A 271 -3.16 8.26 -8.35
C ASP A 271 -3.78 8.49 -6.97
N LYS A 272 -3.45 9.61 -6.31
CA LYS A 272 -4.10 10.01 -5.04
C LYS A 272 -5.61 10.14 -5.20
N ARG A 273 -6.09 10.72 -6.31
CA ARG A 273 -7.52 10.80 -6.61
C ARG A 273 -8.17 9.42 -6.77
N GLU A 274 -7.47 8.44 -7.34
CA GLU A 274 -7.99 7.05 -7.45
C GLU A 274 -8.26 6.45 -6.07
N ILE A 275 -7.31 6.63 -5.15
CA ILE A 275 -7.46 6.17 -3.76
C ILE A 275 -8.65 6.87 -3.10
N ALA A 276 -8.80 8.19 -3.30
CA ALA A 276 -9.91 8.95 -2.76
C ALA A 276 -11.27 8.51 -3.32
N GLU A 277 -11.36 8.18 -4.62
CA GLU A 277 -12.57 7.66 -5.25
C GLU A 277 -12.97 6.29 -4.65
N LEU A 278 -12.00 5.39 -4.45
CA LEU A 278 -12.24 4.11 -3.79
C LEU A 278 -12.73 4.29 -2.34
N ALA A 279 -12.22 5.30 -1.64
CA ALA A 279 -12.72 5.67 -0.31
C ALA A 279 -14.16 6.17 -0.35
N LEU A 280 -14.53 6.98 -1.35
CA LEU A 280 -15.92 7.43 -1.55
C LEU A 280 -16.87 6.28 -1.89
N LEU A 281 -16.40 5.30 -2.67
CA LEU A 281 -17.17 4.09 -2.96
C LEU A 281 -17.39 3.26 -1.70
N ALA A 282 -16.36 3.08 -0.88
CA ALA A 282 -16.50 2.44 0.43
C ALA A 282 -17.50 3.16 1.33
N GLN A 283 -17.51 4.52 1.32
CA GLN A 283 -18.51 5.30 2.04
C GLN A 283 -19.94 5.06 1.52
N ARG A 284 -20.14 4.93 0.21
CA ARG A 284 -21.46 4.56 -0.35
C ARG A 284 -21.87 3.15 0.06
N THR A 285 -20.96 2.19 0.02
CA THR A 285 -21.21 0.82 0.51
C THR A 285 -21.61 0.85 1.99
N ILE A 286 -20.99 1.70 2.81
CA ILE A 286 -21.39 1.91 4.21
C ILE A 286 -22.82 2.45 4.29
N SER A 287 -23.20 3.43 3.48
CA SER A 287 -24.59 3.92 3.45
C SER A 287 -25.58 2.85 3.01
N GLU A 288 -25.23 2.01 2.03
CA GLU A 288 -26.03 0.86 1.59
C GLU A 288 -26.22 -0.14 2.75
N ILE A 289 -25.14 -0.48 3.46
CA ILE A 289 -25.17 -1.33 4.66
C ILE A 289 -26.12 -0.77 5.72
N GLU A 290 -26.01 0.53 6.03
CA GLU A 290 -26.80 1.20 7.06
C GLU A 290 -28.28 1.30 6.70
N SER A 291 -28.60 1.32 5.39
CA SER A 291 -29.97 1.40 4.89
C SER A 291 -30.63 0.03 4.62
N SER A 292 -29.85 -1.05 4.61
CA SER A 292 -30.34 -2.38 4.25
C SER A 292 -31.18 -2.99 5.38
N SER A 293 -32.39 -3.47 5.06
CA SER A 293 -33.22 -4.26 5.97
C SER A 293 -32.86 -5.75 5.97
N GLU A 294 -32.13 -6.23 4.96
CA GLU A 294 -31.85 -7.64 4.75
C GLU A 294 -30.46 -8.04 5.27
N LYS A 295 -30.42 -9.04 6.15
CA LYS A 295 -29.17 -9.54 6.77
C LYS A 295 -28.16 -10.05 5.73
N GLU A 296 -28.65 -10.76 4.72
CA GLU A 296 -27.81 -11.31 3.65
C GLU A 296 -27.11 -10.20 2.85
N ASP A 297 -27.81 -9.09 2.61
CA ASP A 297 -27.23 -7.93 1.93
C ASP A 297 -26.19 -7.24 2.80
N VAL A 298 -26.44 -7.12 4.11
CA VAL A 298 -25.43 -6.59 5.05
C VAL A 298 -24.16 -7.43 5.05
N ILE A 299 -24.27 -8.76 4.98
CA ILE A 299 -23.10 -9.66 4.89
C ILE A 299 -22.32 -9.40 3.60
N LYS A 300 -22.99 -9.48 2.45
CA LYS A 300 -22.36 -9.26 1.13
C LYS A 300 -21.70 -7.89 1.02
N LEU A 301 -22.37 -6.84 1.49
CA LEU A 301 -21.84 -5.48 1.46
C LEU A 301 -20.68 -5.31 2.45
N SER A 302 -20.69 -5.98 3.60
CA SER A 302 -19.57 -5.95 4.56
C SER A 302 -18.32 -6.64 4.01
N GLU A 303 -18.48 -7.76 3.29
CA GLU A 303 -17.37 -8.39 2.57
C GLU A 303 -16.84 -7.48 1.46
N ARG A 304 -17.74 -6.84 0.72
CA ARG A 304 -17.39 -5.86 -0.33
C ARG A 304 -16.64 -4.65 0.22
N LEU A 305 -16.99 -4.18 1.42
CA LEU A 305 -16.28 -3.08 2.09
C LEU A 305 -14.80 -3.42 2.34
N ALA A 306 -14.45 -4.69 2.52
CA ALA A 306 -13.09 -5.16 2.75
C ALA A 306 -12.28 -5.41 1.46
N ASP A 307 -12.94 -5.66 0.33
CA ASP A 307 -12.29 -6.17 -0.89
C ASP A 307 -11.84 -5.10 -1.89
N ALA A 308 -12.12 -3.81 -1.66
CA ALA A 308 -11.76 -2.70 -2.57
C ALA A 308 -12.14 -2.94 -4.05
N SER A 309 -13.03 -3.90 -4.33
CA SER A 309 -13.45 -4.29 -5.67
C SER A 309 -14.67 -3.45 -6.04
N ASP A 310 -14.52 -2.67 -7.10
CA ASP A 310 -15.58 -1.77 -7.60
C ASP A 310 -16.58 -2.52 -8.49
N PHE A 311 -17.80 -1.98 -8.57
CA PHE A 311 -18.86 -2.45 -9.44
C PHE A 311 -18.52 -2.21 -10.92
N GLY A 312 -18.78 -3.21 -11.77
CA GLY A 312 -18.90 -3.06 -13.22
C GLY A 312 -17.62 -2.86 -14.03
N GLU A 313 -16.46 -2.75 -13.38
CA GLU A 313 -15.16 -2.62 -14.04
C GLU A 313 -14.51 -3.99 -14.31
N GLU A 314 -13.93 -4.16 -15.49
CA GLU A 314 -13.12 -5.33 -15.79
C GLU A 314 -11.71 -5.14 -15.23
N PHE A 315 -11.22 -6.17 -14.56
CA PHE A 315 -9.85 -6.25 -14.07
C PHE A 315 -9.13 -7.30 -14.88
N ILE A 316 -7.94 -6.98 -15.40
CA ILE A 316 -7.17 -7.86 -16.27
C ILE A 316 -6.85 -9.21 -15.59
N GLN A 317 -6.73 -9.20 -14.26
CA GLN A 317 -6.55 -10.35 -13.39
C GLN A 317 -7.75 -11.29 -13.40
N LYS A 318 -8.98 -10.76 -13.56
CA LYS A 318 -10.20 -11.58 -13.70
C LYS A 318 -10.24 -12.32 -15.05
N GLN A 319 -9.43 -11.90 -16.03
CA GLN A 319 -9.22 -12.64 -17.28
C GLN A 319 -8.15 -13.74 -17.16
N GLY A 320 -7.67 -14.05 -15.94
CA GLY A 320 -6.60 -15.02 -15.70
C GLY A 320 -5.19 -14.51 -16.03
N ILE A 321 -5.02 -13.19 -16.19
CA ILE A 321 -3.75 -12.56 -16.56
C ILE A 321 -3.11 -11.93 -15.31
N ALA A 322 -1.94 -12.42 -14.90
CA ALA A 322 -1.25 -11.94 -13.70
C ALA A 322 -0.26 -10.80 -14.02
N PHE A 323 0.06 -9.95 -13.04
CA PHE A 323 1.16 -9.00 -13.18
C PHE A 323 2.50 -9.69 -12.92
N VAL A 324 3.55 -9.31 -13.66
CA VAL A 324 4.92 -9.58 -13.22
C VAL A 324 5.24 -8.75 -11.97
N HIS A 325 6.39 -9.04 -11.34
CA HIS A 325 6.83 -8.26 -10.20
C HIS A 325 6.97 -6.77 -10.58
N LYS A 326 6.57 -5.85 -9.69
CA LYS A 326 6.53 -4.40 -9.96
C LYS A 326 7.84 -3.83 -10.51
N LYS A 327 8.98 -4.36 -10.05
CA LYS A 327 10.33 -3.97 -10.51
C LYS A 327 10.63 -4.34 -11.97
N ASP A 328 9.98 -5.39 -12.47
CA ASP A 328 10.16 -5.93 -13.82
C ASP A 328 9.09 -5.39 -14.79
N LEU A 329 8.13 -4.61 -14.28
CA LEU A 329 7.02 -4.06 -15.05
C LEU A 329 7.49 -2.87 -15.89
N LEU A 330 7.41 -3.00 -17.22
CA LEU A 330 7.76 -1.96 -18.16
C LEU A 330 6.81 -0.76 -18.02
N LYS A 331 7.39 0.45 -17.93
CA LYS A 331 6.63 1.70 -17.98
C LYS A 331 6.29 2.05 -19.43
N LEU A 332 5.02 1.92 -19.79
CA LEU A 332 4.51 2.29 -21.10
C LEU A 332 4.11 3.77 -21.10
N ARG A 333 4.37 4.46 -22.21
CA ARG A 333 3.92 5.82 -22.45
C ARG A 333 2.75 5.80 -23.41
N VAL A 334 1.58 6.06 -22.87
CA VAL A 334 0.34 6.19 -23.65
C VAL A 334 0.16 7.66 -23.97
N ASP A 335 0.00 7.99 -25.25
CA ASP A 335 -0.37 9.34 -25.69
C ASP A 335 -1.72 9.26 -26.44
N GLY A 336 -2.36 10.40 -26.68
CA GLY A 336 -3.58 10.49 -27.49
C GLY A 336 -3.48 11.56 -28.57
N ARG A 337 -4.00 11.29 -29.76
CA ARG A 337 -4.14 12.25 -30.87
C ARG A 337 -5.58 12.74 -30.93
N VAL A 338 -5.78 14.03 -30.71
CA VAL A 338 -7.10 14.67 -30.68
C VAL A 338 -7.40 15.26 -32.06
N THR A 339 -8.56 14.92 -32.63
CA THR A 339 -9.06 15.41 -33.91
C THR A 339 -10.53 15.88 -33.80
N GLY A 340 -11.02 16.60 -34.81
CA GLY A 340 -12.40 17.09 -34.89
C GLY A 340 -12.58 18.57 -34.55
N GLU A 341 -13.72 19.13 -34.97
CA GLU A 341 -14.02 20.56 -34.88
C GLU A 341 -14.30 21.04 -33.45
N GLU A 342 -13.80 22.24 -33.13
CA GLU A 342 -14.29 22.99 -31.97
C GLU A 342 -15.63 23.62 -32.35
N ARG A 343 -16.75 23.07 -31.82
CA ARG A 343 -18.12 23.52 -32.16
C ARG A 343 -18.35 25.04 -32.07
N LYS A 344 -17.55 25.76 -31.28
CA LYS A 344 -17.67 27.22 -31.10
C LYS A 344 -16.82 28.08 -32.04
N ARG A 345 -15.86 27.51 -32.80
CA ARG A 345 -14.87 28.31 -33.56
C ARG A 345 -14.60 27.86 -35.01
N GLY A 346 -15.19 26.77 -35.48
CA GLY A 346 -15.00 26.30 -36.87
C GLY A 346 -13.54 25.99 -37.24
N SER A 347 -12.65 25.87 -36.25
CA SER A 347 -11.22 25.64 -36.44
C SER A 347 -10.91 24.17 -36.16
N PHE A 348 -10.41 23.47 -37.19
CA PHE A 348 -9.80 22.16 -37.04
C PHE A 348 -8.43 22.35 -36.38
N ARG A 349 -8.32 21.95 -35.11
CA ARG A 349 -7.04 21.89 -34.41
C ARG A 349 -6.77 20.46 -34.00
N GLU A 350 -5.90 19.82 -34.77
CA GLU A 350 -5.30 18.58 -34.35
C GLU A 350 -4.17 18.87 -33.36
N TYR A 351 -4.12 18.12 -32.27
CA TYR A 351 -3.01 18.20 -31.32
C TYR A 351 -2.84 16.88 -30.56
N LEU A 352 -1.70 16.75 -29.90
CA LEU A 352 -1.33 15.55 -29.17
C LEU A 352 -1.46 15.82 -27.67
N LEU A 353 -2.04 14.87 -26.94
CA LEU A 353 -2.01 14.80 -25.48
C LEU A 353 -0.60 14.38 -25.06
N LYS A 354 0.31 15.36 -25.02
CA LYS A 354 1.73 15.18 -24.69
C LYS A 354 2.19 15.96 -23.45
N ASN A 355 1.35 16.85 -22.91
CA ASN A 355 1.72 17.83 -21.88
C ASN A 355 1.05 17.50 -20.53
N ALA A 356 1.68 17.93 -19.44
CA ALA A 356 1.31 17.62 -18.04
C ALA A 356 -0.15 17.90 -17.65
N GLU A 357 -0.88 18.73 -18.39
CA GLU A 357 -2.28 19.05 -18.06
C GLU A 357 -3.31 18.09 -18.67
N ASN A 358 -2.97 17.41 -19.79
CA ASN A 358 -3.84 16.46 -20.48
C ASN A 358 -5.31 16.91 -20.65
N ARG A 359 -5.53 18.12 -21.18
CA ARG A 359 -6.86 18.73 -21.32
C ARG A 359 -7.40 18.65 -22.75
N VAL A 360 -8.70 18.43 -22.89
CA VAL A 360 -9.44 18.59 -24.15
C VAL A 360 -10.59 19.57 -23.97
N ARG A 361 -10.63 20.60 -24.82
CA ARG A 361 -11.70 21.60 -24.83
C ARG A 361 -12.77 21.26 -25.86
N GLY A 362 -14.01 21.24 -25.40
CA GLY A 362 -15.20 20.97 -26.18
C GLY A 362 -15.55 19.48 -26.25
N LEU A 363 -16.86 19.24 -26.36
CA LEU A 363 -17.42 17.91 -26.55
C LEU A 363 -17.43 17.53 -28.04
N GLY A 364 -17.44 16.23 -28.32
CA GLY A 364 -17.52 15.68 -29.67
C GLY A 364 -16.20 15.59 -30.43
N ARG A 365 -15.06 15.83 -29.76
CA ARG A 365 -13.72 15.56 -30.30
C ARG A 365 -13.49 14.07 -30.36
N LYS A 366 -12.64 13.64 -31.27
CA LYS A 366 -12.19 12.25 -31.42
C LYS A 366 -10.78 12.11 -30.87
N ILE A 367 -10.51 11.06 -30.11
CA ILE A 367 -9.20 10.77 -29.52
C ILE A 367 -8.77 9.37 -29.95
N HIS A 368 -7.65 9.29 -30.66
CA HIS A 368 -6.97 8.02 -30.95
C HIS A 368 -5.82 7.84 -29.96
N TYR A 369 -5.92 6.83 -29.10
CA TYR A 369 -4.86 6.50 -28.16
C TYR A 369 -3.84 5.55 -28.79
N TYR A 370 -2.57 5.76 -28.49
CA TYR A 370 -1.49 4.94 -29.01
C TYR A 370 -0.31 4.91 -28.03
N LEU A 371 0.54 3.89 -28.18
CA LEU A 371 1.78 3.79 -27.43
C LEU A 371 2.85 4.66 -28.11
N SER A 372 3.38 5.66 -27.42
CA SER A 372 4.37 6.60 -27.98
C SER A 372 5.82 6.16 -27.79
N ASN A 373 6.07 5.12 -26.99
CA ASN A 373 7.38 4.49 -26.80
C ASN A 373 7.36 2.98 -27.11
N PRO A 374 7.07 2.54 -28.34
CA PRO A 374 6.92 1.11 -28.68
C PRO A 374 8.21 0.28 -28.64
N ARG A 375 9.34 0.87 -28.21
CA ARG A 375 10.60 0.14 -28.08
C ARG A 375 10.46 -0.90 -26.97
N ASN A 376 11.01 -2.09 -27.18
CA ASN A 376 11.00 -3.20 -26.23
C ASN A 376 9.63 -3.88 -26.02
N ILE A 377 8.72 -3.81 -27.00
CA ILE A 377 7.57 -4.72 -27.04
C ILE A 377 8.08 -6.11 -27.47
N PRO A 378 7.96 -7.16 -26.63
CA PRO A 378 8.38 -8.50 -27.03
C PRO A 378 7.49 -9.03 -28.15
N ASP A 379 8.08 -9.77 -29.10
CA ASP A 379 7.33 -10.44 -30.15
C ASP A 379 6.23 -11.35 -29.57
N GLY A 380 5.05 -11.31 -30.20
CA GLY A 380 3.86 -12.04 -29.75
C GLY A 380 3.12 -11.42 -28.57
N ALA A 381 3.55 -10.27 -28.06
CA ALA A 381 2.79 -9.55 -27.03
C ALA A 381 1.57 -8.82 -27.63
N VAL A 382 0.50 -8.73 -26.84
CA VAL A 382 -0.77 -8.07 -27.17
C VAL A 382 -0.95 -6.85 -26.28
N LEU A 383 -1.29 -5.71 -26.88
CA LEU A 383 -1.75 -4.54 -26.13
C LEU A 383 -3.23 -4.71 -25.78
N LYS A 384 -3.57 -4.51 -24.52
CA LYS A 384 -4.95 -4.44 -24.03
C LYS A 384 -5.24 -3.04 -23.51
N TRP A 385 -6.42 -2.51 -23.81
CA TRP A 385 -6.78 -1.13 -23.50
C TRP A 385 -8.03 -1.07 -22.65
N LYS A 386 -8.05 -0.11 -21.72
CA LYS A 386 -9.19 0.11 -20.82
C LYS A 386 -9.44 1.59 -20.63
N VAL A 387 -10.67 2.03 -20.85
CA VAL A 387 -11.08 3.42 -20.67
C VAL A 387 -11.96 3.50 -19.43
N LYS A 388 -11.76 4.50 -18.58
CA LYS A 388 -12.62 4.75 -17.41
C LYS A 388 -13.03 6.21 -17.33
N ASN A 389 -14.32 6.41 -17.01
CA ASN A 389 -14.90 7.70 -16.68
C ASN A 389 -14.83 7.87 -15.16
N ARG A 390 -14.15 8.90 -14.64
CA ARG A 390 -13.96 9.09 -13.19
C ARG A 390 -14.90 10.14 -12.59
N ILE A 391 -14.81 11.38 -13.08
CA ILE A 391 -15.53 12.53 -12.51
C ILE A 391 -16.26 13.24 -13.63
N SER A 392 -17.35 12.64 -14.10
CA SER A 392 -18.33 13.32 -14.95
C SER A 392 -19.68 13.26 -14.26
N ASP A 393 -20.55 14.22 -14.54
CA ASP A 393 -21.94 14.23 -14.01
C ASP A 393 -22.70 12.93 -14.36
N TYR A 394 -22.18 12.15 -15.32
CA TYR A 394 -22.81 10.98 -15.92
C TYR A 394 -22.01 9.67 -15.76
N ALA A 395 -20.91 9.65 -14.98
CA ALA A 395 -20.05 8.45 -14.83
C ALA A 395 -20.84 7.22 -14.33
N LYS A 396 -21.91 7.43 -13.57
CA LYS A 396 -22.83 6.38 -13.09
C LYS A 396 -23.74 5.82 -14.18
N GLU A 397 -24.19 6.65 -15.11
CA GLU A 397 -25.14 6.27 -16.17
C GLU A 397 -24.43 5.67 -17.38
N HIS A 398 -23.15 5.99 -17.57
CA HIS A 398 -22.33 5.54 -18.67
C HIS A 398 -21.02 4.92 -18.14
N PRO A 399 -21.12 3.81 -17.38
CA PRO A 399 -19.94 3.16 -16.82
C PRO A 399 -19.04 2.66 -17.95
N ARG A 400 -17.74 2.84 -17.76
CA ARG A 400 -16.68 2.31 -18.62
C ARG A 400 -15.69 1.59 -17.72
N GLY A 401 -14.92 0.69 -18.30
CA GLY A 401 -13.95 -0.12 -17.57
C GLY A 401 -13.70 -1.48 -18.21
N GLU A 402 -14.26 -1.71 -19.39
CA GLU A 402 -13.98 -2.86 -20.24
C GLU A 402 -12.52 -2.91 -20.69
N ILE A 403 -12.05 -4.11 -21.00
CA ILE A 403 -10.72 -4.33 -21.53
C ILE A 403 -10.83 -4.91 -22.95
N SER A 404 -10.34 -4.17 -23.94
CA SER A 404 -10.32 -4.57 -25.36
C SER A 404 -8.91 -4.86 -25.87
N ASN A 405 -8.77 -5.75 -26.86
CA ASN A 405 -7.48 -6.05 -27.47
C ASN A 405 -7.14 -5.02 -28.58
N HIS A 406 -5.86 -4.69 -28.70
CA HIS A 406 -5.22 -3.86 -29.73
C HIS A 406 -5.58 -2.37 -29.75
N ALA A 407 -6.84 -2.00 -29.49
CA ALA A 407 -7.32 -0.63 -29.39
C ALA A 407 -8.35 -0.48 -28.25
N THR A 408 -8.76 0.76 -27.93
CA THR A 408 -9.91 1.02 -27.05
C THR A 408 -11.21 0.46 -27.65
N LYS A 409 -12.21 0.16 -26.82
CA LYS A 409 -13.49 -0.40 -27.30
C LYS A 409 -14.16 0.49 -28.34
N ASN A 410 -14.06 1.82 -28.15
CA ASN A 410 -14.45 2.78 -29.16
C ASN A 410 -13.17 3.46 -29.66
N ASP A 411 -12.71 3.14 -30.87
CA ASP A 411 -11.55 3.78 -31.49
C ASP A 411 -11.99 4.47 -32.80
N PRO A 412 -12.00 5.82 -32.85
CA PRO A 412 -11.59 6.74 -31.79
C PRO A 412 -12.58 6.81 -30.63
N GLU A 413 -12.07 7.14 -29.45
CA GLU A 413 -12.91 7.57 -28.32
C GLU A 413 -13.46 8.97 -28.59
N VAL A 414 -14.65 9.28 -28.07
CA VAL A 414 -15.31 10.59 -28.26
C VAL A 414 -15.37 11.33 -26.94
N THR A 415 -15.07 12.64 -26.94
CA THR A 415 -15.27 13.50 -25.76
C THR A 415 -16.75 13.80 -25.53
N ALA A 416 -17.50 12.78 -25.13
CA ALA A 416 -18.95 12.89 -24.96
C ALA A 416 -19.34 13.65 -23.69
N PHE A 417 -18.50 13.60 -22.64
CA PHE A 417 -18.82 14.13 -21.32
C PHE A 417 -17.68 15.00 -20.79
N ARG A 418 -18.02 16.07 -20.09
CA ARG A 418 -17.04 16.84 -19.31
C ARG A 418 -16.59 16.01 -18.11
N GLY A 419 -15.35 16.22 -17.68
CA GLY A 419 -14.87 15.53 -16.49
C GLY A 419 -13.47 14.99 -16.59
N GLN A 420 -13.12 14.18 -15.59
CA GLN A 420 -11.85 13.46 -15.55
C GLN A 420 -12.04 12.03 -16.04
N HIS A 421 -11.12 11.58 -16.88
CA HIS A 421 -11.11 10.28 -17.54
C HIS A 421 -9.67 9.75 -17.53
N TYR A 422 -9.50 8.46 -17.77
CA TYR A 422 -8.20 7.91 -18.09
C TYR A 422 -8.33 6.73 -19.05
N VAL A 423 -7.21 6.42 -19.70
CA VAL A 423 -7.02 5.18 -20.44
C VAL A 423 -5.80 4.44 -19.90
N ASP A 424 -5.95 3.15 -19.65
CA ASP A 424 -4.89 2.21 -19.36
C ASP A 424 -4.52 1.42 -20.63
N CYS A 425 -3.23 1.16 -20.78
CA CYS A 425 -2.69 0.21 -21.73
C CYS A 425 -1.87 -0.84 -20.98
N TYR A 426 -2.18 -2.11 -21.21
CA TYR A 426 -1.45 -3.26 -20.67
C TYR A 426 -0.75 -3.99 -21.81
N LEU A 427 0.55 -4.22 -21.66
CA LEU A 427 1.33 -5.08 -22.54
C LEU A 427 1.30 -6.51 -21.99
N VAL A 428 0.67 -7.44 -22.71
CA VAL A 428 0.41 -8.80 -22.24
C VAL A 428 1.12 -9.83 -23.10
N LYS A 429 1.81 -10.79 -22.48
CA LYS A 429 2.37 -11.97 -23.13
C LYS A 429 2.30 -13.15 -22.18
N ASP A 430 1.97 -14.34 -22.69
CA ASP A 430 1.92 -15.59 -21.91
C ASP A 430 1.11 -15.48 -20.61
N SER A 431 -0.08 -14.87 -20.69
CA SER A 431 -0.97 -14.58 -19.55
C SER A 431 -0.33 -13.75 -18.43
N LYS A 432 0.68 -12.93 -18.77
CA LYS A 432 1.32 -11.99 -17.86
C LYS A 432 1.31 -10.57 -18.41
N VAL A 433 0.99 -9.60 -17.56
CA VAL A 433 1.20 -8.18 -17.84
C VAL A 433 2.69 -7.89 -17.65
N LEU A 434 3.37 -7.56 -18.74
CA LEU A 434 4.79 -7.20 -18.78
C LEU A 434 5.02 -5.69 -18.69
N GLY A 435 4.02 -4.89 -19.04
CA GLY A 435 4.09 -3.44 -18.96
C GLY A 435 2.72 -2.80 -18.80
N ILE A 436 2.71 -1.61 -18.23
CA ILE A 436 1.50 -0.81 -18.04
C ILE A 436 1.80 0.67 -18.26
N GLY A 437 0.84 1.38 -18.83
CA GLY A 437 0.88 2.82 -19.00
C GLY A 437 -0.51 3.39 -18.84
N ARG A 438 -0.58 4.59 -18.27
CA ARG A 438 -1.83 5.31 -18.03
C ARG A 438 -1.73 6.71 -18.59
N GLN A 439 -2.75 7.12 -19.31
CA GLN A 439 -2.91 8.47 -19.81
C GLN A 439 -4.20 9.06 -19.21
N TYR A 440 -4.04 10.09 -18.38
CA TYR A 440 -5.16 10.85 -17.84
C TYR A 440 -5.69 11.83 -18.88
N LEU A 441 -6.94 12.23 -18.72
CA LEU A 441 -7.60 13.20 -19.58
C LEU A 441 -8.60 14.03 -18.77
N ILE A 442 -8.59 15.34 -18.95
CA ILE A 442 -9.62 16.26 -18.43
C ILE A 442 -10.37 16.86 -19.63
N ILE A 443 -11.68 16.67 -19.70
CA ILE A 443 -12.54 17.25 -20.73
C ILE A 443 -13.28 18.46 -20.14
N GLU A 444 -13.14 19.60 -20.80
CA GLU A 444 -13.70 20.91 -20.40
C GLU A 444 -14.55 21.51 -21.54
N LEU A 445 -15.38 22.50 -21.22
CA LEU A 445 -16.33 23.13 -22.16
C LEU A 445 -15.77 24.33 -22.94
#